data_AF-A0A845MSN4-F1
#
_entry.id   AF-A0A845MSN4-F1
#
_cell.length_a   1.000
_cell.length_b   1.000
_cell.length_c   1.000
_cell.angle_alpha   90.00
_cell.angle_beta   90.00
_cell.angle_gamma   90.00
#
_symmetry.space_group_name_H-M   'P 1'
#
loop_
_entity.id
_entity.type
_entity.pdbx_description
1 polymer ?
#
loop_
_entity_poly.entity_id
_entity_poly.type
_entity_poly.pdbx_seq_one_letter_code
_entity_poly.pdbx_strand_id
1 'polypeptide(L)'
;MNKLQVVMLGSVLAMAASGPAQAFDFKKLTDSANTAVDSASQKANEGMGAASGALDSGVAVSGEAQALVDSLTTDLGVTQKQAAGGAGALLAMAKNNLSADQFGGILSKVPGLDSLLGGEGSGLASSMLGNISSLEGVGKVFSALGLSPDMISQFAPKILGFLGGEGVASSALSSLGGLWGVKAPAE
;
A
#
# COMPACT_ATOMS: atom_id res chain seq x y z
N MET A 1 -41.77 10.90 7.78
CA MET A 1 -41.78 11.21 6.34
C MET A 1 -40.35 10.98 5.84
N ASN A 2 -40.07 10.41 4.67
CA ASN A 2 -39.97 11.18 3.44
C ASN A 2 -39.94 10.25 2.22
N LYS A 3 -40.79 10.55 1.24
CA LYS A 3 -40.70 10.04 -0.13
C LYS A 3 -40.58 11.24 -1.09
N LEU A 4 -40.07 10.95 -2.29
CA LEU A 4 -40.08 11.74 -3.54
C LEU A 4 -39.10 12.93 -3.60
N GLN A 5 -38.02 12.83 -4.37
CA GLN A 5 -37.92 13.09 -5.83
C GLN A 5 -38.39 14.48 -6.24
N VAL A 6 -37.49 15.29 -6.83
CA VAL A 6 -37.70 15.99 -8.11
C VAL A 6 -36.33 16.31 -8.74
N VAL A 7 -36.20 15.92 -10.01
CA VAL A 7 -35.16 16.15 -11.02
C VAL A 7 -35.27 17.56 -11.61
N MET A 8 -34.19 18.16 -12.15
CA MET A 8 -34.13 18.97 -13.40
C MET A 8 -32.69 19.50 -13.59
N LEU A 9 -31.87 19.02 -14.53
CA LEU A 9 -31.86 19.27 -15.99
C LEU A 9 -31.96 20.76 -16.35
N GLY A 10 -30.92 21.24 -17.04
CA GLY A 10 -30.71 22.64 -17.35
C GLY A 10 -31.68 23.23 -18.37
N SER A 11 -31.68 24.57 -18.44
CA SER A 11 -32.09 25.37 -19.60
C SER A 11 -31.63 26.81 -19.41
N VAL A 12 -30.85 27.29 -20.36
CA VAL A 12 -30.65 28.71 -20.65
C VAL A 12 -31.98 29.29 -21.14
N LEU A 13 -32.47 30.37 -20.52
CA LEU A 13 -33.39 31.31 -21.18
C LEU A 13 -33.29 32.68 -20.51
N ALA A 14 -32.81 33.66 -21.27
CA ALA A 14 -32.84 35.08 -20.92
C ALA A 14 -34.22 35.67 -21.24
N MET A 15 -34.83 36.43 -20.32
CA MET A 15 -35.74 37.53 -20.69
C MET A 15 -35.98 38.50 -19.52
N ALA A 16 -35.95 39.79 -19.85
CA ALA A 16 -35.87 40.95 -18.98
C ALA A 16 -37.16 41.24 -18.17
N ALA A 17 -36.98 41.83 -16.98
CA ALA A 17 -37.99 42.69 -16.36
C ALA A 17 -37.32 43.76 -15.48
N SER A 18 -37.72 45.00 -15.70
CA SER A 18 -37.30 46.27 -15.10
C SER A 18 -37.46 46.37 -13.57
N GLY A 19 -36.46 46.90 -12.86
CA GLY A 19 -36.56 47.32 -11.43
C GLY A 19 -35.20 47.62 -10.80
N PRO A 20 -35.09 48.58 -9.85
CA PRO A 20 -33.85 49.33 -9.59
C PRO A 20 -32.80 48.52 -8.85
N ALA A 21 -31.57 48.60 -9.38
CA ALA A 21 -30.28 48.47 -8.70
C ALA A 21 -30.27 47.69 -7.38
N GLN A 22 -30.28 46.35 -7.46
CA GLN A 22 -29.60 45.56 -6.45
C GLN A 22 -28.12 45.90 -6.57
N ALA A 23 -27.59 46.67 -5.62
CA ALA A 23 -26.15 46.80 -5.47
C ALA A 23 -25.61 45.38 -5.32
N PHE A 24 -24.90 44.90 -6.34
CA PHE A 24 -24.11 43.70 -6.24
C PHE A 24 -23.08 43.95 -5.14
N ASP A 25 -23.35 43.39 -3.97
CA ASP A 25 -22.58 43.58 -2.75
C ASP A 25 -21.27 42.78 -2.90
N PHE A 26 -20.35 43.33 -3.70
CA PHE A 26 -19.07 42.73 -4.06
C PHE A 26 -18.23 42.41 -2.82
N LYS A 27 -18.47 43.13 -1.72
CA LYS A 27 -17.83 42.89 -0.42
C LYS A 27 -18.27 41.56 0.18
N LYS A 28 -19.56 41.24 0.17
CA LYS A 28 -20.07 39.94 0.64
C LYS A 28 -19.62 38.78 -0.22
N LEU A 29 -19.49 38.97 -1.53
CA LEU A 29 -18.93 37.94 -2.43
C LEU A 29 -17.44 37.69 -2.14
N THR A 30 -16.68 38.74 -1.85
CA THR A 30 -15.24 38.64 -1.56
C THR A 30 -14.98 37.99 -0.19
N ASP A 31 -15.72 38.37 0.85
CA ASP A 31 -15.62 37.75 2.20
C ASP A 31 -16.01 36.26 2.18
N SER A 32 -17.06 35.92 1.41
CA SER A 32 -17.49 34.52 1.23
C SER A 32 -16.46 33.69 0.48
N ALA A 33 -15.80 34.26 -0.53
CA ALA A 33 -14.73 33.59 -1.27
C ALA A 33 -13.48 33.35 -0.39
N ASN A 34 -13.09 34.31 0.44
CA ASN A 34 -11.93 34.15 1.33
C ASN A 34 -12.20 33.08 2.40
N THR A 35 -13.39 33.10 3.01
CA THR A 35 -13.81 32.11 4.03
C THR A 35 -13.89 30.69 3.45
N ALA A 36 -14.34 30.55 2.20
CA ALA A 36 -14.37 29.26 1.51
C ALA A 36 -12.96 28.74 1.19
N VAL A 37 -12.03 29.63 0.85
CA VAL A 37 -10.61 29.29 0.64
C VAL A 37 -9.94 28.89 1.96
N ASP A 38 -10.14 29.62 3.06
CA ASP A 38 -9.61 29.26 4.38
C ASP A 38 -10.15 27.89 4.86
N SER A 39 -11.44 27.63 4.61
CA SER A 39 -12.07 26.33 4.91
C SER A 39 -11.54 25.20 4.02
N ALA A 40 -11.20 25.49 2.77
CA ALA A 40 -10.57 24.53 1.86
C ALA A 40 -9.11 24.25 2.24
N SER A 41 -8.36 25.27 2.69
CA SER A 41 -7.00 25.14 3.20
C SER A 41 -6.93 24.31 4.48
N GLN A 42 -7.91 24.46 5.39
CA GLN A 42 -7.98 23.66 6.61
C GLN A 42 -8.33 22.20 6.31
N LYS A 43 -9.27 21.93 5.38
CA LYS A 43 -9.56 20.56 4.90
C LYS A 43 -8.45 19.96 4.05
N ALA A 44 -7.68 20.78 3.34
CA ALA A 44 -6.48 20.34 2.64
C ALA A 44 -5.35 20.00 3.61
N ASN A 45 -5.24 20.67 4.77
CA ASN A 45 -4.25 20.33 5.79
C ASN A 45 -4.62 19.06 6.58
N GLU A 46 -5.90 18.80 6.81
CA GLU A 46 -6.39 17.51 7.33
C GLU A 46 -6.26 16.38 6.29
N GLY A 47 -6.49 16.70 5.02
CA GLY A 47 -6.26 15.80 3.88
C GLY A 47 -4.78 15.56 3.57
N MET A 48 -3.88 16.51 3.82
CA MET A 48 -2.43 16.38 3.60
C MET A 48 -1.69 15.91 4.85
N GLY A 49 -2.24 16.03 6.06
CA GLY A 49 -1.79 15.27 7.23
C GLY A 49 -2.15 13.79 7.08
N ALA A 50 -3.35 13.49 6.56
CA ALA A 50 -3.76 12.13 6.23
C ALA A 50 -3.17 11.60 4.92
N ALA A 51 -2.85 12.43 3.93
CA ALA A 51 -2.23 11.99 2.66
C ALA A 51 -0.70 12.03 2.69
N SER A 52 -0.07 12.94 3.45
CA SER A 52 1.36 12.79 3.75
C SER A 52 1.54 11.68 4.77
N GLY A 53 0.64 11.54 5.73
CA GLY A 53 0.57 10.37 6.60
C GLY A 53 0.14 9.08 5.89
N ALA A 54 -0.49 9.10 4.71
CA ALA A 54 -0.83 7.90 3.91
C ALA A 54 0.12 7.66 2.71
N LEU A 55 0.94 8.64 2.34
CA LEU A 55 2.13 8.44 1.50
C LEU A 55 3.35 8.04 2.36
N ASP A 56 3.39 8.45 3.63
CA ASP A 56 4.33 8.04 4.70
C ASP A 56 3.77 6.86 5.54
N SER A 57 2.48 6.54 5.43
CA SER A 57 2.02 5.19 5.75
C SER A 57 2.53 4.32 4.62
N GLY A 58 3.78 3.90 4.78
CA GLY A 58 4.15 2.54 4.47
C GLY A 58 3.00 1.62 4.89
N VAL A 59 2.86 0.51 4.17
CA VAL A 59 2.06 -0.63 4.65
C VAL A 59 2.10 -0.62 6.17
N ALA A 60 0.94 -0.59 6.84
CA ALA A 60 0.90 -0.63 8.29
C ALA A 60 1.39 -2.03 8.71
N VAL A 61 2.70 -2.21 8.64
CA VAL A 61 3.39 -3.41 9.05
C VAL A 61 3.59 -3.23 10.54
N SER A 62 3.18 -4.24 11.28
CA SER A 62 3.27 -4.25 12.73
C SER A 62 3.99 -5.53 13.17
N GLY A 63 4.49 -5.51 14.40
CA GLY A 63 5.23 -6.65 14.96
C GLY A 63 6.50 -6.98 14.18
N GLU A 64 6.80 -8.26 14.10
CA GLU A 64 8.05 -8.78 13.56
C GLU A 64 8.18 -8.57 12.05
N ALA A 65 7.06 -8.47 11.32
CA ALA A 65 7.11 -8.06 9.92
C ALA A 65 7.66 -6.63 9.73
N GLN A 66 7.47 -5.71 10.68
CA GLN A 66 8.03 -4.36 10.60
C GLN A 66 9.55 -4.42 10.79
N ALA A 67 10.02 -5.23 11.74
CA ALA A 67 11.45 -5.46 11.95
C ALA A 67 12.14 -6.03 10.70
N LEU A 68 11.48 -6.94 9.97
CA LEU A 68 11.96 -7.42 8.67
C LEU A 68 12.10 -6.27 7.67
N VAL A 69 11.07 -5.43 7.55
CA VAL A 69 11.07 -4.30 6.61
C VAL A 69 12.11 -3.25 6.97
N ASP A 70 12.28 -2.93 8.25
CA ASP A 70 13.32 -2.03 8.76
C ASP A 70 14.73 -2.58 8.47
N SER A 71 14.94 -3.88 8.67
CA SER A 71 16.22 -4.54 8.32
C SER A 71 16.50 -4.44 6.83
N LEU A 72 15.53 -4.76 5.97
CA LEU A 72 15.68 -4.65 4.52
C LEU A 72 15.98 -3.21 4.07
N THR A 73 15.26 -2.24 4.64
CA THR A 73 15.43 -0.81 4.37
C THR A 73 16.85 -0.35 4.74
N THR A 74 17.31 -0.73 5.94
CA THR A 74 18.62 -0.34 6.47
C THR A 74 19.77 -1.03 5.73
N ASP A 75 19.66 -2.34 5.48
CA ASP A 75 20.72 -3.14 4.85
C ASP A 75 20.85 -2.86 3.35
N LEU A 76 19.73 -2.64 2.65
CA LEU A 76 19.71 -2.53 1.18
C LEU A 76 19.55 -1.09 0.68
N GLY A 77 19.34 -0.13 1.59
CA GLY A 77 19.12 1.28 1.24
C GLY A 77 17.85 1.52 0.41
N VAL A 78 16.86 0.62 0.52
CA VAL A 78 15.56 0.72 -0.15
C VAL A 78 14.57 1.48 0.73
N THR A 79 13.46 1.96 0.17
CA THR A 79 12.39 2.58 0.97
C THR A 79 11.53 1.53 1.68
N GLN A 80 10.84 1.90 2.77
CA GLN A 80 9.93 0.99 3.50
C GLN A 80 8.85 0.37 2.58
N LYS A 81 8.31 1.16 1.63
CA LYS A 81 7.35 0.69 0.63
C LYS A 81 7.95 -0.37 -0.31
N GLN A 82 9.20 -0.18 -0.70
CA GLN A 82 9.94 -1.11 -1.55
C GLN A 82 10.30 -2.39 -0.80
N ALA A 83 10.78 -2.27 0.45
CA ALA A 83 11.05 -3.39 1.34
C ALA A 83 9.78 -4.22 1.58
N ALA A 84 8.68 -3.57 1.99
CA ALA A 84 7.41 -4.22 2.25
C ALA A 84 6.80 -4.85 0.99
N GLY A 85 6.78 -4.13 -0.13
CA GLY A 85 6.24 -4.63 -1.40
C GLY A 85 7.09 -5.75 -2.02
N GLY A 86 8.42 -5.65 -1.90
CA GLY A 86 9.35 -6.68 -2.37
C GLY A 86 9.30 -7.96 -1.53
N ALA A 87 9.26 -7.82 -0.20
CA ALA A 87 9.04 -8.93 0.72
C ALA A 87 7.65 -9.56 0.48
N GLY A 88 6.59 -8.75 0.36
CA GLY A 88 5.24 -9.21 0.04
C GLY A 88 5.17 -10.02 -1.26
N ALA A 89 5.87 -9.59 -2.32
CA ALA A 89 5.92 -10.33 -3.58
C ALA A 89 6.61 -11.70 -3.45
N LEU A 90 7.74 -11.75 -2.73
CA LEU A 90 8.45 -13.01 -2.45
C LEU A 90 7.61 -13.96 -1.60
N LEU A 91 6.91 -13.41 -0.60
CA LEU A 91 6.01 -14.18 0.26
C LEU A 91 4.75 -14.65 -0.46
N ALA A 92 4.23 -13.88 -1.42
CA ALA A 92 3.07 -14.33 -2.19
C ALA A 92 3.44 -15.45 -3.17
N MET A 93 4.63 -15.38 -3.77
CA MET A 93 5.19 -16.53 -4.48
C MET A 93 5.29 -17.74 -3.55
N ALA A 94 5.83 -17.55 -2.35
CA ALA A 94 5.94 -18.62 -1.38
C ALA A 94 4.57 -19.19 -1.02
N LYS A 95 3.57 -18.36 -0.78
CA LYS A 95 2.18 -18.77 -0.51
C LYS A 95 1.59 -19.64 -1.63
N ASN A 96 1.89 -19.31 -2.88
CA ASN A 96 1.39 -20.05 -4.04
C ASN A 96 2.14 -21.37 -4.30
N ASN A 97 3.35 -21.53 -3.77
CA ASN A 97 4.20 -22.70 -4.01
C ASN A 97 4.36 -23.62 -2.78
N LEU A 98 4.18 -23.08 -1.57
CA LEU A 98 4.23 -23.83 -0.31
C LEU A 98 2.86 -24.40 0.03
N SER A 99 2.86 -25.46 0.84
CA SER A 99 1.61 -25.98 1.42
C SER A 99 1.04 -25.01 2.45
N ALA A 100 -0.29 -25.02 2.63
CA ALA A 100 -0.98 -24.17 3.61
C ALA A 100 -0.41 -24.32 5.03
N ASP A 101 -0.02 -25.54 5.44
CA ASP A 101 0.63 -25.79 6.74
C ASP A 101 2.01 -25.12 6.86
N GLN A 102 2.85 -25.18 5.81
CA GLN A 102 4.16 -24.54 5.83
C GLN A 102 4.01 -23.02 5.89
N PHE A 103 3.12 -22.47 5.06
CA PHE A 103 2.87 -21.03 5.03
C PHE A 103 2.19 -20.52 6.30
N GLY A 104 1.23 -21.26 6.84
CA GLY A 104 0.58 -20.96 8.12
C GLY A 104 1.56 -21.01 9.29
N GLY A 105 2.54 -21.92 9.24
CA GLY A 105 3.65 -21.95 10.20
C GLY A 105 4.52 -20.70 10.14
N ILE A 106 4.76 -20.14 8.96
CA ILE A 106 5.50 -18.88 8.78
C ILE A 106 4.69 -17.71 9.38
N LEU A 107 3.41 -17.58 9.03
CA LEU A 107 2.53 -16.51 9.55
C LEU A 107 2.36 -16.57 11.06
N SER A 108 2.34 -17.78 11.64
CA SER A 108 2.21 -17.96 13.09
C SER A 108 3.47 -17.55 13.85
N LYS A 109 4.63 -17.57 13.19
CA LYS A 109 5.92 -17.18 13.77
C LYS A 109 6.23 -15.71 13.60
N VAL A 110 5.77 -15.11 12.50
CA VAL A 110 6.00 -13.71 12.20
C VAL A 110 4.65 -12.99 12.14
N PRO A 111 4.15 -12.45 13.26
CA PRO A 111 2.93 -11.66 13.26
C PRO A 111 3.10 -10.40 12.41
N GLY A 112 2.01 -10.02 11.72
CA GLY A 112 1.99 -8.89 10.79
C GLY A 112 2.54 -9.20 9.40
N LEU A 113 3.03 -10.42 9.15
CA LEU A 113 3.54 -10.83 7.85
C LEU A 113 2.42 -10.94 6.80
N ASP A 114 1.21 -11.25 7.24
CA ASP A 114 -0.03 -11.18 6.43
C ASP A 114 -0.28 -9.78 5.85
N SER A 115 0.13 -8.73 6.57
CA SER A 115 -0.05 -7.35 6.13
C SER A 115 0.85 -7.00 4.95
N LEU A 116 2.01 -7.67 4.81
CA LEU A 116 2.91 -7.55 3.65
C LEU A 116 2.33 -8.16 2.37
N LEU A 117 1.41 -9.12 2.49
CA LEU A 117 0.74 -9.74 1.33
C LEU A 117 -0.34 -8.83 0.71
N GLY A 118 -0.40 -7.56 1.12
CA GLY A 118 -1.37 -6.59 0.67
C GLY A 118 -2.56 -6.49 1.63
N GLY A 119 -2.27 -6.26 2.91
CA GLY A 119 -3.27 -6.04 3.96
C GLY A 119 -4.42 -5.15 3.49
N GLU A 120 -5.63 -5.71 3.54
CA GLU A 120 -7.03 -5.25 3.35
C GLU A 120 -7.38 -4.01 2.48
N GLY A 121 -6.44 -3.29 1.88
CA GLY A 121 -6.69 -1.96 1.30
C GLY A 121 -6.41 -1.81 -0.19
N SER A 122 -5.87 -2.82 -0.89
CA SER A 122 -5.54 -2.67 -2.32
C SER A 122 -5.80 -3.95 -3.12
N GLY A 123 -7.07 -4.14 -3.51
CA GLY A 123 -7.52 -5.29 -4.30
C GLY A 123 -6.77 -5.50 -5.63
N LEU A 124 -6.13 -4.46 -6.17
CA LEU A 124 -5.25 -4.55 -7.33
C LEU A 124 -3.91 -5.21 -6.97
N ALA A 125 -3.29 -4.81 -5.87
CA ALA A 125 -2.03 -5.38 -5.39
C ALA A 125 -2.21 -6.85 -4.98
N SER A 126 -3.31 -7.17 -4.28
CA SER A 126 -3.66 -8.56 -3.92
C SER A 126 -3.90 -9.46 -5.14
N SER A 127 -4.48 -8.91 -6.21
CA SER A 127 -4.71 -9.65 -7.46
C SER A 127 -3.41 -9.91 -8.24
N MET A 128 -2.47 -8.95 -8.20
CA MET A 128 -1.13 -9.12 -8.76
C MET A 128 -0.31 -10.11 -7.93
N LEU A 129 -0.26 -9.95 -6.59
CA LEU A 129 0.44 -10.83 -5.66
C LEU A 129 -0.10 -12.27 -5.71
N GLY A 130 -1.42 -12.41 -5.75
CA GLY A 130 -2.09 -13.71 -5.83
C GLY A 130 -1.75 -14.52 -7.09
N ASN A 131 -1.27 -13.86 -8.16
CA ASN A 131 -0.83 -14.52 -9.39
C ASN A 131 0.68 -14.74 -9.48
N ILE A 132 1.46 -14.37 -8.46
CA ILE A 132 2.91 -14.58 -8.48
C ILE A 132 3.19 -16.03 -8.11
N SER A 133 3.67 -16.81 -9.07
CA SER A 133 4.19 -18.17 -8.83
C SER A 133 5.67 -18.31 -9.19
N SER A 134 6.27 -17.30 -9.81
CA SER A 134 7.63 -17.35 -10.37
C SER A 134 8.42 -16.07 -10.09
N LEU A 135 9.75 -16.16 -10.16
CA LEU A 135 10.65 -15.03 -9.91
C LEU A 135 10.43 -13.89 -10.90
N GLU A 136 9.96 -14.20 -12.11
CA GLU A 136 9.53 -13.21 -13.08
C GLU A 136 8.37 -12.33 -12.55
N GLY A 137 7.39 -12.93 -11.88
CA GLY A 137 6.26 -12.19 -11.29
C GLY A 137 6.72 -11.28 -10.16
N VAL A 138 7.66 -11.76 -9.32
CA VAL A 138 8.32 -10.95 -8.30
C VAL A 138 9.09 -9.79 -8.95
N GLY A 139 9.86 -10.07 -10.00
CA GLY A 139 10.61 -9.08 -10.75
C GLY A 139 9.75 -7.97 -11.36
N LYS A 140 8.52 -8.30 -11.81
CA LYS A 140 7.53 -7.32 -12.27
C LYS A 140 7.06 -6.41 -11.14
N VAL A 141 6.82 -6.94 -9.94
CA VAL A 141 6.48 -6.12 -8.77
C VAL A 141 7.63 -5.22 -8.37
N PHE A 142 8.86 -5.75 -8.33
CA PHE A 142 10.06 -4.96 -8.06
C PHE A 142 10.19 -3.82 -9.07
N SER A 143 10.07 -4.11 -10.37
CA SER A 143 10.13 -3.10 -11.42
C SER A 143 9.03 -2.05 -11.29
N ALA A 144 7.80 -2.45 -10.93
CA ALA A 144 6.68 -1.54 -10.69
C ALA A 144 6.90 -0.63 -9.46
N LEU A 145 7.68 -1.09 -8.48
CA LEU A 145 8.10 -0.33 -7.31
C LEU A 145 9.39 0.49 -7.56
N GLY A 146 9.96 0.44 -8.76
CA GLY A 146 11.23 1.09 -9.09
C GLY A 146 12.46 0.38 -8.52
N LEU A 147 12.33 -0.88 -8.10
CA LEU A 147 13.45 -1.74 -7.70
C LEU A 147 13.98 -2.54 -8.89
N SER A 148 15.28 -2.82 -8.87
CA SER A 148 15.90 -3.74 -9.83
C SER A 148 15.56 -5.19 -9.46
N PRO A 149 15.21 -6.05 -10.44
CA PRO A 149 14.92 -7.47 -10.19
C PRO A 149 16.14 -8.23 -9.63
N ASP A 150 17.37 -7.79 -9.90
CA ASP A 150 18.59 -8.33 -9.27
C ASP A 150 18.62 -8.19 -7.75
N MET A 151 17.86 -7.23 -7.18
CA MET A 151 17.77 -7.09 -5.72
C MET A 151 17.05 -8.27 -5.08
N ILE A 152 16.28 -9.07 -5.82
CA ILE A 152 15.65 -10.29 -5.30
C ILE A 152 16.71 -11.22 -4.69
N SER A 153 17.89 -11.32 -5.30
CA SER A 153 19.00 -12.12 -4.79
C SER A 153 19.60 -11.60 -3.47
N GLN A 154 19.34 -10.33 -3.11
CA GLN A 154 19.74 -9.75 -1.82
C GLN A 154 18.59 -9.79 -0.79
N PHE A 155 17.36 -9.59 -1.24
CA PHE A 155 16.15 -9.66 -0.42
C PHE A 155 15.89 -11.08 0.10
N ALA A 156 15.94 -12.08 -0.79
CA ALA A 156 15.62 -13.46 -0.46
C ALA A 156 16.46 -14.01 0.71
N PRO A 157 17.81 -13.93 0.73
CA PRO A 157 18.60 -14.44 1.85
C PRO A 157 18.40 -13.64 3.15
N LYS A 158 18.11 -12.32 3.06
CA LYS A 158 17.79 -11.49 4.24
C LYS A 158 16.46 -11.91 4.87
N ILE A 159 15.43 -12.14 4.04
CA ILE A 159 14.13 -12.64 4.48
C ILE A 159 14.29 -14.04 5.07
N LEU A 160 15.01 -14.96 4.43
CA LEU A 160 15.26 -16.30 4.97
C LEU A 160 15.97 -16.26 6.32
N GLY A 161 17.00 -15.43 6.45
CA GLY A 161 17.75 -15.27 7.70
C GLY A 161 16.84 -14.73 8.82
N PHE A 162 16.00 -13.75 8.51
CA PHE A 162 15.02 -13.24 9.45
C PHE A 162 14.01 -14.30 9.87
N LEU A 163 13.35 -14.96 8.90
CA LEU A 163 12.39 -16.04 9.18
C LEU A 163 13.01 -17.18 10.00
N GLY A 164 14.28 -17.53 9.74
CA GLY A 164 15.02 -18.49 10.54
C GLY A 164 15.28 -18.03 11.98
N GLY A 165 15.65 -16.76 12.17
CA GLY A 165 15.79 -16.15 13.50
C GLY A 165 14.49 -16.16 14.30
N GLU A 166 13.36 -15.99 13.62
CA GLU A 166 12.01 -16.02 14.21
C GLU A 166 11.53 -17.45 14.56
N GLY A 167 12.31 -18.47 14.20
CA GLY A 167 11.99 -19.87 14.50
C GLY A 167 10.99 -20.49 13.52
N VAL A 168 10.96 -20.02 12.27
CA VAL A 168 10.30 -20.74 11.16
C VAL A 168 11.00 -22.08 10.94
N ALA A 169 10.23 -23.13 10.66
CA ALA A 169 10.77 -24.46 10.44
C ALA A 169 11.80 -24.51 9.30
N SER A 170 12.94 -25.17 9.53
CA SER A 170 14.01 -25.33 8.52
C SER A 170 13.52 -25.97 7.22
N SER A 171 12.51 -26.84 7.29
CA SER A 171 11.87 -27.42 6.09
C SER A 171 11.17 -26.36 5.24
N ALA A 172 10.45 -25.42 5.85
CA ALA A 172 9.82 -24.30 5.15
C ALA A 172 10.88 -23.33 4.59
N LEU A 173 11.92 -23.01 5.37
CA LEU A 173 13.05 -22.18 4.90
C LEU A 173 13.81 -22.82 3.74
N SER A 174 13.99 -24.14 3.77
CA SER A 174 14.62 -24.89 2.67
C SER A 174 13.74 -24.86 1.42
N SER A 175 12.42 -25.00 1.56
CA SER A 175 11.49 -24.86 0.43
C SER A 175 11.54 -23.44 -0.14
N LEU A 176 11.48 -22.41 0.71
CA LEU A 176 11.60 -21.00 0.31
C LEU A 176 12.91 -20.71 -0.43
N GLY A 177 14.05 -21.17 0.10
CA GLY A 177 15.33 -21.03 -0.56
C GLY A 177 15.36 -21.68 -1.94
N GLY A 178 14.80 -22.89 -2.05
CA GLY A 178 14.64 -23.57 -3.33
C GLY A 178 13.80 -22.78 -4.35
N LEU A 179 12.71 -22.16 -3.90
CA LEU A 179 11.81 -21.36 -4.75
C LEU A 179 12.45 -20.04 -5.22
N TRP A 180 13.24 -19.41 -4.36
CA TRP A 180 13.88 -18.13 -4.64
C TRP A 180 15.25 -18.30 -5.32
N GLY A 181 15.71 -19.54 -5.53
CA GLY A 181 17.03 -19.82 -6.10
C GLY A 181 18.19 -19.40 -5.20
N VAL A 182 17.93 -19.26 -3.89
CA VAL A 182 18.95 -18.90 -2.89
C VAL A 182 19.15 -20.05 -1.91
N LYS A 183 20.41 -20.33 -1.58
CA LYS A 183 20.71 -21.37 -0.59
C LYS A 183 20.17 -20.92 0.77
N ALA A 184 19.32 -21.73 1.39
CA ALA A 184 18.84 -21.47 2.75
C ALA A 184 20.04 -21.27 3.70
N PRO A 185 19.96 -20.34 4.67
CA PRO A 185 21.05 -20.13 5.62
C PRO A 185 21.35 -21.47 6.31
N ALA A 186 22.61 -21.89 6.23
CA ALA A 186 23.07 -23.07 6.94
C ALA A 186 23.00 -22.74 8.43
N GLU A 187 22.21 -23.53 9.18
CA GLU A 187 22.19 -23.56 10.65
C GLU A 187 23.61 -23.69 11.23
#